data_AF-A0A416HHM7-F1
#
_entry.id   AF-A0A416HHM7-F1
#
_cell.length_a   1.000
_cell.length_b   1.000
_cell.length_c   1.000
_cell.angle_alpha   90.00
_cell.angle_beta   90.00
_cell.angle_gamma   90.00
#
_symmetry.space_group_name_H-M   'P 1'
#
loop_
_entity.id
_entity.type
_entity.pdbx_description
1 polymer ?
#
loop_
_entity_poly.entity_id
_entity_poly.type
_entity_poly.pdbx_seq_one_letter_code
_entity_poly.pdbx_strand_id
1 'polypeptide(L)'
;MINRDDMLELTRRMTVKRNCFDRIAGAYMDEEGFIDGTFNQHFLNLTAPERDKNLKLAKAVPFAETNVQLKEYAYRTRDLSDDSMRKLLCALNESELKNDALLEMFYEEVGRHYQRSGGFAVYVFHGGYDIPRKGTDGESQWESEEVYDFLIGIFCPLEDDYEPGEPECGFLYPAFKNRSGDGRLIDVFRKEPGAAESALLELLGID
;
A
#
# COMPACT_ATOMS: atom_id res chain seq x y z
N MET A 1 -2.49 -4.15 -17.56
CA MET A 1 -1.11 -3.65 -17.72
C MET A 1 -1.06 -2.26 -17.14
N ILE A 2 -0.10 -2.02 -16.26
CA ILE A 2 0.05 -0.76 -15.52
C ILE A 2 0.64 0.30 -16.45
N ASN A 3 0.01 1.47 -16.49
CA ASN A 3 0.54 2.64 -17.16
C ASN A 3 1.55 3.35 -16.25
N ARG A 4 2.78 3.53 -16.74
CA ARG A 4 3.85 4.19 -15.99
C ARG A 4 3.51 5.64 -15.64
N ASP A 5 2.80 6.36 -16.50
CA ASP A 5 2.46 7.76 -16.25
C ASP A 5 1.48 7.93 -15.09
N ASP A 6 0.55 6.99 -14.93
CA ASP A 6 -0.40 6.97 -13.80
C ASP A 6 0.35 6.79 -12.48
N MET A 7 1.31 5.86 -12.43
CA MET A 7 2.18 5.66 -11.27
C MET A 7 3.07 6.88 -10.99
N LEU A 8 3.60 7.52 -12.03
CA LEU A 8 4.40 8.73 -11.88
C LEU A 8 3.56 9.92 -11.40
N GLU A 9 2.28 10.00 -11.75
CA GLU A 9 1.35 10.98 -11.20
C GLU A 9 1.17 10.79 -9.69
N LEU A 10 0.89 9.55 -9.26
CA LEU A 10 0.72 9.22 -7.85
C LEU A 10 2.00 9.48 -7.04
N THR A 11 3.17 9.05 -7.53
CA THR A 11 4.46 9.25 -6.84
C THR A 11 4.88 10.72 -6.67
N ARG A 12 4.38 11.64 -7.51
CA ARG A 12 4.57 13.10 -7.33
C ARG A 12 3.86 13.63 -6.09
N ARG A 13 2.87 12.88 -5.58
CA ARG A 13 2.14 13.15 -4.33
C ARG A 13 2.78 12.50 -3.11
N MET A 14 3.95 11.89 -3.25
CA MET A 14 4.69 11.24 -2.16
C MET A 14 5.97 12.02 -1.87
N THR A 15 5.82 13.31 -1.59
CA THR A 15 6.90 14.22 -1.20
C THR A 15 6.42 15.09 -0.05
N VAL A 16 7.33 15.57 0.81
CA VAL A 16 6.96 16.37 1.99
C VAL A 16 6.07 17.57 1.63
N LYS A 17 6.25 18.17 0.45
CA LYS A 17 5.48 19.35 0.00
C LYS A 17 4.12 19.03 -0.61
N ARG A 18 3.91 17.82 -1.12
CA ARG A 18 2.72 17.43 -1.90
C ARG A 18 2.09 16.14 -1.39
N ASN A 19 2.41 15.76 -0.15
CA ASN A 19 1.98 14.51 0.47
C ASN A 19 0.44 14.39 0.45
N CYS A 20 -0.05 13.22 0.07
CA CYS A 20 -1.46 12.85 0.11
C CYS A 20 -1.80 11.80 1.20
N PHE A 21 -0.82 11.33 1.97
CA PHE A 21 -1.09 10.43 3.10
C PHE A 21 -1.61 11.18 4.31
N ASP A 22 -2.72 10.70 4.88
CA ASP A 22 -3.31 11.18 6.12
C ASP A 22 -3.01 10.27 7.32
N ARG A 23 -2.76 8.97 7.10
CA ARG A 23 -2.49 8.01 8.18
C ARG A 23 -1.43 6.97 7.84
N ILE A 24 -0.72 6.54 8.87
CA ILE A 24 0.18 5.40 8.85
C ILE A 24 -0.15 4.49 10.03
N ALA A 25 -0.22 3.20 9.77
CA ALA A 25 -0.29 2.15 10.78
C ALA A 25 0.76 1.08 10.47
N GLY A 26 1.18 0.34 11.46
CA GLY A 26 2.07 -0.79 11.23
C GLY A 26 2.19 -1.74 12.40
N ALA A 27 2.72 -2.91 12.09
CA ALA A 27 3.09 -3.94 13.06
C ALA A 27 4.55 -4.36 12.85
N TYR A 28 5.19 -4.71 13.95
CA TYR A 28 6.47 -5.40 13.97
C TYR A 28 6.20 -6.87 14.30
N MET A 29 6.75 -7.74 13.47
CA MET A 29 6.53 -9.17 13.51
C MET A 29 7.83 -9.87 13.84
N ASP A 30 7.79 -10.83 14.76
CA ASP A 30 8.93 -11.70 15.02
C ASP A 30 9.15 -12.69 13.87
N GLU A 31 10.16 -13.56 14.01
CA GLU A 31 10.49 -14.55 12.97
C GLU A 31 9.44 -15.65 12.80
N GLU A 32 8.59 -15.87 13.81
CA GLU A 32 7.48 -16.82 13.78
C GLU A 32 6.19 -16.20 13.21
N GLY A 33 6.17 -14.88 13.01
CA GLY A 33 5.02 -14.12 12.53
C GLY A 33 4.05 -13.70 13.65
N PHE A 34 4.50 -13.64 14.90
CA PHE A 34 3.74 -13.05 15.99
C PHE A 34 3.96 -11.53 16.07
N ILE A 35 2.95 -10.81 16.52
CA ILE A 35 2.98 -9.36 16.66
C ILE A 35 3.77 -8.98 17.92
N ASP A 36 4.93 -8.35 17.75
CA ASP A 36 5.75 -7.79 18.84
C ASP A 36 5.28 -6.39 19.27
N GLY A 37 4.66 -5.65 18.36
CA GLY A 37 4.11 -4.34 18.64
C GLY A 37 3.43 -3.70 17.44
N THR A 38 2.52 -2.77 17.71
CA THR A 38 1.76 -2.05 16.68
C THR A 38 1.79 -0.55 16.91
N PHE A 39 1.50 0.21 15.85
CA PHE A 39 1.24 1.64 15.94
C PHE A 39 0.18 2.06 14.93
N ASN A 40 -0.55 3.13 15.26
CA ASN A 40 -1.49 3.80 14.38
C ASN A 40 -1.48 5.29 14.71
N GLN A 41 -1.10 6.14 13.74
CA GLN A 41 -1.09 7.57 13.96
C GLN A 41 -1.34 8.38 12.69
N HIS A 42 -1.87 9.58 12.89
CA HIS A 42 -2.04 10.55 11.81
C HIS A 42 -0.67 10.93 11.23
N PHE A 43 -0.54 10.95 9.90
CA PHE A 43 0.73 11.16 9.20
C PHE A 43 1.36 12.53 9.51
N LEU A 44 0.52 13.53 9.82
CA LEU A 44 0.94 14.87 10.25
C LEU A 44 1.61 14.89 11.64
N ASN A 45 1.38 13.89 12.48
CA ASN A 45 2.00 13.79 13.81
C ASN A 45 3.46 13.33 13.74
N LEU A 46 3.88 12.76 12.61
CA LEU A 46 5.27 12.41 12.34
C LEU A 46 6.14 13.68 12.24
N THR A 47 7.35 13.60 12.77
CA THR A 47 8.39 14.61 12.59
C THR A 47 8.79 14.73 11.12
N ALA A 48 9.44 15.82 10.73
CA ALA A 48 9.85 16.01 9.34
C ALA A 48 10.78 14.91 8.79
N PRO A 49 11.79 14.42 9.56
CA PRO A 49 12.61 13.28 9.14
C PRO A 49 11.81 11.97 8.99
N GLU A 50 10.92 11.68 9.94
CA GLU A 50 10.08 10.48 9.88
C GLU A 50 9.13 10.52 8.68
N ARG A 51 8.54 11.67 8.37
CA ARG A 51 7.72 11.84 7.16
C ARG A 51 8.54 11.58 5.90
N ASP A 52 9.72 12.18 5.76
CA ASP A 52 10.56 11.98 4.57
C ASP A 52 10.95 10.51 4.40
N LYS A 53 11.32 9.83 5.49
CA LYS A 53 11.63 8.40 5.48
C LYS A 53 10.41 7.56 5.06
N ASN A 54 9.27 7.74 5.71
CA ASN A 54 8.05 6.99 5.44
C ASN A 54 7.50 7.22 4.03
N LEU A 55 7.62 8.46 3.51
CA LEU A 55 7.27 8.76 2.13
C LEU A 55 8.15 8.00 1.13
N LYS A 56 9.45 7.85 1.39
CA LYS A 56 10.35 7.06 0.53
C LYS A 56 9.98 5.58 0.55
N LEU A 57 9.67 5.04 1.73
CA LEU A 57 9.23 3.65 1.89
C LEU A 57 7.93 3.38 1.11
N ALA A 58 6.87 4.17 1.33
CA ALA A 58 5.62 4.01 0.62
C ALA A 58 5.77 4.20 -0.91
N LYS A 59 6.59 5.18 -1.31
CA LYS A 59 6.85 5.48 -2.73
C LYS A 59 7.55 4.35 -3.48
N ALA A 60 8.26 3.45 -2.79
CA ALA A 60 8.93 2.33 -3.43
C ALA A 60 7.97 1.48 -4.27
N VAL A 61 6.73 1.28 -3.80
CA VAL A 61 5.70 0.48 -4.47
C VAL A 61 5.31 1.06 -5.83
N PRO A 62 4.71 2.27 -5.94
CA PRO A 62 4.34 2.82 -7.24
C PRO A 62 5.54 3.31 -8.07
N PHE A 63 6.72 3.52 -7.47
CA PHE A 63 7.91 3.93 -8.25
C PHE A 63 8.65 2.75 -8.91
N ALA A 64 8.44 1.52 -8.44
CA ALA A 64 9.03 0.31 -9.00
C ALA A 64 8.75 0.11 -10.50
N GLU A 65 9.57 -0.69 -11.18
CA GLU A 65 9.42 -0.92 -12.61
C GLU A 65 8.07 -1.57 -12.94
N THR A 66 7.22 -0.84 -13.67
CA THR A 66 5.86 -1.28 -13.99
C THR A 66 5.88 -2.48 -14.92
N ASN A 67 5.03 -3.47 -14.61
CA ASN A 67 4.89 -4.75 -15.31
C ASN A 67 6.10 -5.69 -15.18
N VAL A 68 7.08 -5.34 -14.32
CA VAL A 68 8.22 -6.19 -13.97
C VAL A 68 8.24 -6.42 -12.47
N GLN A 69 8.47 -5.35 -11.70
CA GLN A 69 8.48 -5.36 -10.24
C GLN A 69 7.11 -5.03 -9.64
N LEU A 70 6.35 -4.13 -10.29
CA LEU A 70 4.97 -3.82 -9.93
C LEU A 70 4.04 -4.48 -10.96
N LYS A 71 3.21 -5.45 -10.53
CA LYS A 71 2.30 -6.20 -11.41
C LYS A 71 0.87 -6.03 -10.97
N GLU A 72 -0.02 -5.85 -11.94
CA GLU A 72 -1.48 -5.73 -11.73
C GLU A 72 -2.09 -7.13 -11.69
N TYR A 73 -2.87 -7.39 -10.65
CA TYR A 73 -3.62 -8.63 -10.49
C TYR A 73 -5.12 -8.32 -10.36
N ALA A 74 -5.93 -9.22 -10.91
CA ALA A 74 -7.38 -9.16 -10.78
C ALA A 74 -7.85 -10.19 -9.76
N TYR A 75 -8.74 -9.78 -8.86
CA TYR A 75 -9.42 -10.70 -7.97
C TYR A 75 -10.35 -11.62 -8.78
N ARG A 76 -10.44 -12.90 -8.37
CA ARG A 76 -11.24 -13.92 -9.09
C ARG A 76 -12.72 -13.55 -9.19
N THR A 77 -13.31 -13.07 -8.09
CA THR A 77 -14.73 -12.73 -8.04
C THR A 77 -14.94 -11.23 -8.19
N ARG A 78 -16.01 -10.86 -8.91
CA ARG A 78 -16.42 -9.45 -9.00
C ARG A 78 -17.02 -8.95 -7.69
N ASP A 79 -17.75 -9.83 -7.00
CA ASP A 79 -18.36 -9.56 -5.71
C ASP A 79 -17.38 -9.85 -4.58
N LEU A 80 -17.48 -9.08 -3.50
CA LEU A 80 -16.65 -9.23 -2.31
C LEU A 80 -16.96 -10.53 -1.53
N SER A 81 -17.98 -11.30 -1.89
CA SER A 81 -18.55 -12.38 -1.07
C SER A 81 -17.58 -13.49 -0.70
N ASP A 82 -16.58 -13.77 -1.54
CA ASP A 82 -15.74 -14.97 -1.41
C ASP A 82 -14.26 -14.66 -1.11
N ASP A 83 -13.90 -13.38 -0.93
CA ASP A 83 -12.51 -12.96 -0.68
C ASP A 83 -12.40 -12.19 0.64
N SER A 84 -11.88 -12.87 1.67
CA SER A 84 -11.75 -12.32 3.02
C SER A 84 -10.71 -11.20 3.11
N MET A 85 -9.58 -11.34 2.41
CA MET A 85 -8.52 -10.31 2.48
C MET A 85 -8.92 -9.06 1.71
N ARG A 86 -9.49 -9.19 0.51
CA ARG A 86 -9.97 -8.02 -0.24
C ARG A 86 -11.04 -7.25 0.53
N LYS A 87 -11.98 -7.95 1.19
CA LYS A 87 -12.95 -7.31 2.09
C LYS A 87 -12.27 -6.54 3.21
N LEU A 88 -11.24 -7.13 3.81
CA LEU A 88 -10.49 -6.51 4.89
C LEU A 88 -9.76 -5.25 4.41
N LEU A 89 -9.08 -5.30 3.26
CA LEU A 89 -8.44 -4.15 2.63
C LEU A 89 -9.47 -3.06 2.24
N CYS A 90 -10.64 -3.45 1.73
CA CYS A 90 -11.74 -2.53 1.44
C CYS A 90 -12.20 -1.80 2.70
N ALA A 91 -12.47 -2.53 3.78
CA ALA A 91 -12.90 -1.95 5.04
C ALA A 91 -11.81 -1.10 5.72
N LEU A 92 -10.54 -1.48 5.59
CA LEU A 92 -9.40 -0.69 6.05
C LEU A 92 -9.30 0.64 5.30
N ASN A 93 -9.48 0.63 3.97
CA ASN A 93 -9.49 1.84 3.15
C ASN A 93 -10.69 2.74 3.48
N GLU A 94 -11.91 2.18 3.53
CA GLU A 94 -13.13 2.91 3.88
C GLU A 94 -13.09 3.52 5.30
N SER A 95 -12.39 2.86 6.23
CA SER A 95 -12.19 3.38 7.58
C SER A 95 -11.02 4.36 7.70
N GLU A 96 -10.30 4.64 6.61
CA GLU A 96 -9.07 5.45 6.59
C GLU A 96 -8.05 4.95 7.64
N LEU A 97 -7.93 3.62 7.83
CA LEU A 97 -7.13 2.96 8.87
C LEU A 97 -7.46 3.38 10.32
N LYS A 98 -8.65 3.90 10.61
CA LYS A 98 -9.07 4.32 11.97
C LYS A 98 -9.57 3.17 12.83
N ASN A 99 -9.77 1.98 12.26
CA ASN A 99 -10.30 0.82 12.97
C ASN A 99 -9.18 -0.15 13.36
N ASP A 100 -8.71 -0.05 14.60
CA ASP A 100 -7.62 -0.88 15.13
C ASP A 100 -7.96 -2.38 15.13
N ALA A 101 -9.23 -2.76 15.24
CA ALA A 101 -9.61 -4.18 15.18
C ALA A 101 -9.44 -4.76 13.77
N LEU A 102 -9.69 -3.97 12.72
CA LEU A 102 -9.42 -4.41 11.34
C LEU A 102 -7.91 -4.47 11.08
N LEU A 103 -7.13 -3.56 11.65
CA LEU A 103 -5.67 -3.58 11.55
C LEU A 103 -5.10 -4.83 12.23
N GLU A 104 -5.54 -5.15 13.44
CA GLU A 104 -5.13 -6.35 14.15
C GLU A 104 -5.43 -7.62 13.34
N MET A 105 -6.66 -7.75 12.82
CA MET A 105 -7.02 -8.86 11.93
C MET A 105 -6.11 -8.95 10.70
N PHE A 106 -5.74 -7.81 10.11
CA PHE A 106 -4.84 -7.77 8.97
C PHE A 106 -3.44 -8.26 9.35
N TYR A 107 -2.90 -7.82 10.48
CA TYR A 107 -1.58 -8.26 10.96
C TYR A 107 -1.56 -9.74 11.34
N GLU A 108 -2.63 -10.26 11.93
CA GLU A 108 -2.77 -11.69 12.22
C GLU A 108 -2.73 -12.55 10.94
N GLU A 109 -3.47 -12.16 9.90
CA GLU A 109 -3.44 -12.88 8.62
C GLU A 109 -2.07 -12.74 7.94
N VAL A 110 -1.43 -11.56 8.02
CA VAL A 110 -0.06 -11.38 7.53
C VAL A 110 0.90 -12.36 8.20
N GLY A 111 0.87 -12.47 9.53
CA GLY A 111 1.75 -13.37 10.29
C GLY A 111 1.56 -14.85 9.95
N ARG A 112 0.35 -15.26 9.57
CA ARG A 112 0.05 -16.64 9.15
C ARG A 112 0.62 -17.00 7.78
N HIS A 113 0.70 -16.04 6.87
CA HIS A 113 1.10 -16.28 5.47
C HIS A 113 2.54 -15.83 5.16
N TYR A 114 3.08 -14.88 5.91
CA TYR A 114 4.38 -14.29 5.66
C TYR A 114 5.28 -14.45 6.89
N GLN A 115 6.35 -15.23 6.73
CA GLN A 115 7.39 -15.41 7.73
C GLN A 115 8.74 -15.07 7.12
N ARG A 116 9.60 -14.44 7.91
CA ARG A 116 10.92 -13.99 7.49
C ARG A 116 11.93 -14.19 8.61
N SER A 117 13.08 -14.77 8.30
CA SER A 117 14.20 -14.88 9.24
C SER A 117 14.58 -13.50 9.78
N GLY A 118 14.68 -13.37 11.10
CA GLY A 118 15.01 -12.09 11.75
C GLY A 118 13.84 -11.11 11.87
N GLY A 119 12.61 -11.56 11.62
CA GLY A 119 11.41 -10.73 11.71
C GLY A 119 11.26 -9.74 10.56
N PHE A 120 10.16 -9.00 10.59
CA PHE A 120 9.80 -8.02 9.57
C PHE A 120 8.84 -6.96 10.12
N ALA A 121 8.77 -5.81 9.45
CA ALA A 121 7.76 -4.78 9.69
C ALA A 121 6.73 -4.76 8.55
N VAL A 122 5.47 -4.53 8.90
CA VAL A 122 4.36 -4.36 7.96
C VAL A 122 3.78 -2.98 8.16
N TYR A 123 3.97 -2.08 7.21
CA TYR A 123 3.40 -0.73 7.28
C TYR A 123 2.27 -0.60 6.27
N VAL A 124 1.18 0.04 6.69
CA VAL A 124 0.03 0.37 5.86
C VAL A 124 -0.16 1.88 5.90
N PHE A 125 -0.16 2.48 4.73
CA PHE A 125 -0.38 3.91 4.53
C PHE A 125 -1.75 4.10 3.91
N HIS A 126 -2.51 5.06 4.42
CA HIS A 126 -3.73 5.54 3.77
C HIS A 126 -3.48 6.94 3.23
N GLY A 127 -3.93 7.18 2.01
CA GLY A 127 -3.93 8.50 1.39
C GLY A 127 -5.13 8.73 0.50
N GLY A 128 -5.55 10.00 0.44
CA GLY A 128 -6.59 10.49 -0.47
C GLY A 128 -5.97 11.44 -1.50
N TYR A 129 -6.13 11.13 -2.78
CA TYR A 129 -5.62 11.97 -3.87
C TYR A 129 -6.76 12.62 -4.66
N ASP A 130 -6.86 13.95 -4.56
CA ASP A 130 -7.67 14.79 -5.43
C ASP A 130 -7.16 14.77 -6.89
N ILE A 131 -7.89 14.10 -7.77
CA ILE A 131 -7.53 13.98 -9.18
C ILE A 131 -7.99 15.23 -9.94
N PRO A 132 -7.08 16.06 -10.48
CA PRO A 132 -7.48 17.27 -11.20
C PRO A 132 -8.12 16.93 -12.55
N ARG A 133 -9.13 17.70 -12.99
CA ARG A 133 -9.64 17.59 -14.36
C ARG A 133 -8.58 17.98 -15.39
N LYS A 134 -8.40 17.15 -16.44
CA LYS A 134 -7.65 17.55 -17.64
C LYS A 134 -8.55 18.39 -18.54
N GLY A 135 -8.25 19.69 -18.68
CA GLY A 135 -8.74 20.48 -19.80
C GLY A 135 -8.12 20.00 -21.11
N THR A 136 -8.84 20.11 -22.23
CA THR A 136 -8.35 19.78 -23.58
C THR A 136 -7.09 20.54 -23.99
N ASP A 137 -6.77 21.67 -23.33
CA ASP A 137 -5.64 22.55 -23.66
C ASP A 137 -4.68 22.79 -22.49
N GLY A 138 -4.32 21.74 -21.74
CA GLY A 138 -3.17 21.78 -20.80
C GLY A 138 -3.32 22.68 -19.56
N GLU A 139 -4.36 23.50 -19.48
CA GLU A 139 -4.73 24.24 -18.28
C GLU A 139 -5.47 23.32 -17.31
N SER A 140 -4.87 23.13 -16.14
CA SER A 140 -5.51 22.39 -15.03
C SER A 140 -6.69 23.21 -14.52
N GLN A 141 -7.89 22.67 -14.57
CA GLN A 141 -9.05 23.29 -13.94
C GLN A 141 -9.05 22.99 -12.43
N TRP A 142 -9.48 23.96 -11.62
CA TRP A 142 -9.48 23.90 -10.16
C TRP A 142 -10.51 22.94 -9.54
N GLU A 143 -11.26 22.20 -10.36
CA GLU A 143 -12.24 21.21 -9.90
C GLU A 143 -11.65 19.80 -9.97
N SER A 144 -11.66 19.08 -8.83
CA SER A 144 -11.35 17.65 -8.77
C SER A 144 -12.44 16.86 -9.49
N GLU A 145 -12.03 15.85 -10.28
CA GLU A 145 -12.95 14.92 -10.94
C GLU A 145 -13.38 13.80 -9.99
N GLU A 146 -12.43 13.31 -9.20
CA GLU A 146 -12.56 12.16 -8.30
C GLU A 146 -11.56 12.30 -7.16
N VAL A 147 -11.91 11.79 -5.98
CA VAL A 147 -10.96 11.53 -4.90
C VAL A 147 -10.61 10.05 -4.96
N TYR A 148 -9.32 9.76 -5.09
CA TYR A 148 -8.80 8.40 -5.07
C TYR A 148 -8.23 8.09 -3.69
N ASP A 149 -9.00 7.35 -2.90
CA ASP A 149 -8.60 6.83 -1.59
C ASP A 149 -7.92 5.47 -1.75
N PHE A 150 -6.72 5.33 -1.19
CA PHE A 150 -5.90 4.15 -1.40
C PHE A 150 -5.06 3.76 -0.19
N LEU A 151 -4.74 2.47 -0.17
CA LEU A 151 -3.78 1.83 0.70
C LEU A 151 -2.50 1.53 -0.04
N ILE A 152 -1.37 1.84 0.59
CA ILE A 152 -0.08 1.22 0.26
C ILE A 152 0.34 0.36 1.44
N GLY A 153 0.51 -0.94 1.20
CA GLY A 153 1.13 -1.85 2.15
C GLY A 153 2.57 -2.13 1.76
N ILE A 154 3.48 -2.17 2.73
CA ILE A 154 4.87 -2.57 2.52
C ILE A 154 5.30 -3.57 3.59
N PHE A 155 6.17 -4.49 3.19
CA PHE A 155 6.80 -5.48 4.05
C PHE A 155 8.30 -5.24 4.00
N CYS A 156 8.86 -4.86 5.14
CA CYS A 156 10.25 -4.47 5.29
C CYS A 156 11.00 -5.46 6.17
N PRO A 157 12.25 -5.81 5.83
CA PRO A 157 13.13 -6.47 6.78
C PRO A 157 13.39 -5.55 7.98
N LEU A 158 13.66 -6.12 9.15
CA LEU A 158 14.18 -5.36 10.29
C LEU A 158 15.72 -5.32 10.20
N GLU A 159 16.30 -4.13 10.32
CA GLU A 159 17.76 -3.94 10.33
C GLU A 159 18.31 -3.93 11.76
N ASP A 160 17.90 -2.95 12.58
CA ASP A 160 18.26 -2.81 14.01
C ASP A 160 17.14 -2.02 14.74
N ASP A 161 16.89 -2.29 16.04
CA ASP A 161 15.97 -1.52 16.92
C ASP A 161 14.59 -1.18 16.32
N TYR A 162 13.90 -2.14 15.69
CA TYR A 162 12.61 -1.95 15.02
C TYR A 162 12.65 -0.95 13.85
N GLU A 163 13.83 -0.68 13.30
CA GLU A 163 13.97 0.18 12.14
C GLU A 163 13.69 -0.63 10.85
N PRO A 164 12.65 -0.26 10.07
CA PRO A 164 12.38 -0.95 8.81
C PRO A 164 13.44 -0.59 7.76
N GLY A 165 14.01 -1.62 7.14
CA GLY A 165 14.84 -1.50 5.96
C GLY A 165 14.02 -1.21 4.69
N GLU A 166 14.63 -1.41 3.52
CA GLU A 166 13.93 -1.20 2.24
C GLU A 166 12.82 -2.25 2.01
N PRO A 167 11.65 -1.86 1.45
CA PRO A 167 10.59 -2.81 1.15
C PRO A 167 11.05 -3.94 0.23
N GLU A 168 10.86 -5.19 0.66
CA GLU A 168 11.09 -6.39 -0.16
C GLU A 168 9.86 -6.67 -1.04
N CYS A 169 8.68 -6.35 -0.53
CA CYS A 169 7.42 -6.41 -1.25
C CYS A 169 6.36 -5.47 -0.69
N GLY A 170 5.23 -5.37 -1.39
CA GLY A 170 4.13 -4.50 -1.00
C GLY A 170 2.96 -4.55 -1.98
N PHE A 171 2.00 -3.67 -1.77
CA PHE A 171 0.84 -3.53 -2.64
C PHE A 171 0.32 -2.09 -2.68
N LEU A 172 -0.41 -1.77 -3.75
CA LEU A 172 -1.28 -0.60 -3.88
C LEU A 172 -2.71 -1.10 -4.13
N TYR A 173 -3.63 -0.74 -3.25
CA TYR A 173 -5.04 -1.12 -3.34
C TYR A 173 -5.96 0.06 -3.03
N PRO A 174 -7.03 0.30 -3.81
CA PRO A 174 -7.33 -0.31 -5.11
C PRO A 174 -6.22 0.00 -6.15
N ALA A 175 -6.21 -0.65 -7.32
CA ALA A 175 -5.25 -0.27 -8.37
C ALA A 175 -5.60 1.11 -8.95
N PHE A 176 -4.60 1.92 -9.27
CA PHE A 176 -4.79 3.24 -9.88
C PHE A 176 -4.70 3.16 -11.40
N LYS A 177 -5.81 3.38 -12.09
CA LYS A 177 -5.89 3.16 -13.54
C LYS A 177 -6.79 4.18 -14.22
N ASN A 178 -6.28 4.79 -15.28
CA ASN A 178 -7.02 5.79 -16.06
C ASN A 178 -7.58 6.92 -15.17
N ARG A 179 -6.79 7.35 -14.17
CA ARG A 179 -7.17 8.39 -13.21
C ARG A 179 -8.39 8.03 -12.35
N SER A 180 -8.54 6.77 -11.99
CA SER A 180 -9.58 6.29 -11.06
C SER A 180 -9.10 5.05 -10.30
N GLY A 181 -9.72 4.76 -9.16
CA GLY A 181 -9.48 3.53 -8.41
C GLY A 181 -10.32 2.36 -8.90
N ASP A 182 -9.69 1.21 -9.20
CA ASP A 182 -10.40 -0.04 -9.51
C ASP A 182 -10.27 -1.05 -8.37
N GLY A 183 -11.28 -1.13 -7.49
CA GLY A 183 -11.33 -2.07 -6.38
C GLY A 183 -11.43 -3.55 -6.74
N ARG A 184 -11.43 -3.89 -8.03
CA ARG A 184 -11.32 -5.29 -8.53
C ARG A 184 -9.89 -5.66 -8.87
N LEU A 185 -8.98 -4.70 -8.79
CA LEU A 185 -7.58 -4.83 -9.14
C LEU A 185 -6.70 -4.41 -7.95
N ILE A 186 -5.51 -4.99 -7.89
CA ILE A 186 -4.47 -4.66 -6.91
C ILE A 186 -3.12 -4.70 -7.62
N ASP A 187 -2.28 -3.71 -7.37
CA ASP A 187 -0.92 -3.70 -7.90
C ASP A 187 0.02 -4.24 -6.82
N VAL A 188 0.74 -5.32 -7.12
CA VAL A 188 1.64 -6.00 -6.17
C VAL A 188 3.08 -5.71 -6.56
N PHE A 189 3.85 -5.20 -5.59
CA PHE A 189 5.26 -4.89 -5.72
C PHE A 189 6.13 -6.01 -5.17
N ARG A 190 7.18 -6.37 -5.92
CA ARG A 190 8.30 -7.20 -5.49
C ARG A 190 9.61 -6.56 -5.90
N LYS A 191 10.55 -6.43 -4.96
CA LYS A 191 11.92 -5.94 -5.25
C LYS A 191 12.65 -6.90 -6.20
N GLU A 192 12.56 -8.20 -5.93
CA GLU A 192 13.12 -9.28 -6.73
C GLU A 192 12.00 -10.16 -7.32
N PRO A 193 11.62 -9.96 -8.61
CA PRO A 193 10.60 -10.78 -9.25
C PRO A 193 11.11 -12.20 -9.55
N GLY A 194 10.33 -13.24 -9.26
CA GLY A 194 10.73 -14.64 -9.40
C GLY A 194 9.62 -15.67 -9.14
N ALA A 195 9.97 -16.95 -9.11
CA ALA A 195 8.99 -18.06 -9.09
C ALA A 195 8.25 -18.27 -7.75
N ALA A 196 8.69 -17.64 -6.66
CA ALA A 196 8.09 -17.76 -5.32
C ALA A 196 7.15 -16.58 -4.98
N GLU A 197 6.39 -16.08 -5.95
CA GLU A 197 5.39 -15.02 -5.75
C GLU A 197 4.26 -15.43 -4.77
N SER A 198 4.10 -16.75 -4.54
CA SER A 198 3.02 -17.42 -3.79
C SER A 198 2.56 -16.73 -2.49
N ALA A 199 3.40 -16.61 -1.46
CA ALA A 199 2.92 -16.22 -0.12
C ALA A 199 2.18 -14.87 -0.05
N LEU A 200 2.67 -13.83 -0.75
CA LEU A 200 1.98 -12.53 -0.78
C LEU A 200 0.72 -12.57 -1.63
N LEU A 201 0.74 -13.29 -2.75
CA LEU A 201 -0.44 -13.44 -3.59
C LEU A 201 -1.54 -14.22 -2.84
N GLU A 202 -1.18 -15.31 -2.18
CA GLU A 202 -2.07 -16.10 -1.30
C GLU A 202 -2.64 -15.25 -0.17
N LEU A 203 -1.78 -14.51 0.56
CA LEU A 203 -2.23 -13.56 1.58
C LEU A 203 -3.26 -12.59 1.02
N LEU A 204 -2.98 -12.03 -0.15
CA LEU A 204 -3.83 -11.06 -0.82
C LEU A 204 -5.05 -11.68 -1.51
N GLY A 205 -5.28 -13.00 -1.43
CA GLY A 205 -6.42 -13.65 -2.09
C GLY A 205 -6.32 -13.65 -3.63
N ILE A 206 -5.11 -13.59 -4.16
CA ILE A 206 -4.80 -13.59 -5.59
C ILE A 206 -4.34 -15.00 -5.99
N ASP A 207 -4.87 -15.47 -7.11
CA ASP A 207 -4.76 -16.83 -7.59
C ASP A 207 -4.13 -16.97 -8.98
#